data_AF-A0A928RW53-F1
#
_entry.id   AF-A0A928RW53-F1
#
_cell.length_a   1.000
_cell.length_b   1.000
_cell.length_c   1.000
_cell.angle_alpha   90.00
_cell.angle_beta   90.00
_cell.angle_gamma   90.00
#
_symmetry.space_group_name_H-M   'P 1'
#
loop_
_entity.id
_entity.type
_entity.pdbx_description
1 polymer ?
#
loop_
_entity_poly.entity_id
_entity_poly.type
_entity_poly.pdbx_seq_one_letter_code
_entity_poly.pdbx_strand_id
1 'polypeptide(L)'
;MVVMFFHRHKLLFIVVSILFVAFFAHQANAGPDITREDREKLSAIASEEFLSVKDFLNSIDEDALPRGDYEFYDFWMKGLEKEKEGKSADAIAFYEKALAADVFEMSTYDALFSLGRAYFLTGEKEKAVSALQEFIKNAEEDLFAPGPWGFTPEGERILRKSIGHARWLITLCNNKPFSGGLKLR
;
A
#
# COMPACT_ATOMS: atom_id res chain seq x y z
N MET A 1 -37.47 -23.46 45.40
CA MET A 1 -37.71 -22.85 44.07
C MET A 1 -36.73 -21.68 43.87
N VAL A 2 -35.42 -21.96 43.68
CA VAL A 2 -34.38 -20.90 43.50
C VAL A 2 -33.25 -21.41 42.59
N VAL A 3 -33.56 -21.97 41.42
CA VAL A 3 -32.52 -22.47 40.49
C VAL A 3 -32.52 -21.75 39.13
N MET A 4 -33.50 -20.88 38.86
CA MET A 4 -33.65 -20.26 37.52
C MET A 4 -33.02 -18.86 37.36
N PHE A 5 -32.33 -18.30 38.36
CA PHE A 5 -31.81 -16.93 38.27
C PHE A 5 -30.35 -16.80 37.79
N PHE A 6 -29.54 -17.86 37.87
CA PHE A 6 -28.11 -17.78 37.56
C PHE A 6 -27.74 -17.99 36.07
N HIS A 7 -28.67 -18.48 35.24
CA HIS A 7 -28.36 -18.81 33.84
C HIS A 7 -28.44 -17.60 32.89
N ARG A 8 -29.32 -16.62 33.17
CA ARG A 8 -29.50 -15.43 32.31
C ARG A 8 -28.32 -14.46 32.34
N HIS A 9 -27.61 -14.36 33.46
CA HIS A 9 -26.47 -13.43 33.59
C HIS A 9 -25.21 -13.91 32.84
N LYS A 10 -24.99 -15.22 32.72
CA LYS A 10 -23.84 -15.76 31.96
C LYS A 10 -24.00 -15.59 30.44
N LEU A 11 -25.22 -15.78 29.92
CA LEU A 11 -25.50 -15.55 28.50
C LEU A 11 -25.38 -14.06 28.12
N LEU A 12 -25.85 -13.15 28.97
CA LEU A 12 -25.73 -11.70 28.71
C LEU A 12 -24.26 -11.25 28.63
N PHE A 13 -23.41 -11.80 29.51
CA PHE A 13 -21.97 -11.48 29.53
C PHE A 13 -21.26 -11.98 28.26
N ILE A 14 -21.55 -13.21 27.82
CA ILE A 14 -20.96 -13.80 26.61
C ILE A 14 -21.39 -13.02 25.35
N VAL A 15 -22.67 -12.64 25.24
CA VAL A 15 -23.17 -11.87 24.09
C VAL A 15 -22.57 -10.47 24.06
N VAL A 16 -22.43 -9.80 25.20
CA VAL A 16 -21.76 -8.49 25.29
C VAL A 16 -20.29 -8.60 24.92
N SER A 17 -19.57 -9.64 25.38
CA SER A 17 -18.17 -9.86 25.00
C SER A 17 -17.99 -10.17 23.51
N ILE A 18 -18.87 -10.96 22.89
CA ILE A 18 -18.82 -11.25 21.45
C ILE A 18 -19.12 -9.98 20.63
N LEU A 19 -20.12 -9.18 21.03
CA LEU A 19 -20.42 -7.91 20.37
C LEU A 19 -19.28 -6.90 20.54
N PHE A 20 -18.60 -6.90 21.69
CA PHE A 20 -17.44 -6.05 21.93
C PHE A 20 -16.25 -6.46 21.05
N VAL A 21 -15.95 -7.76 20.96
CA VAL A 21 -14.89 -8.27 20.07
C VAL A 21 -15.24 -8.01 18.60
N ALA A 22 -16.49 -8.19 18.19
CA ALA A 22 -16.94 -7.91 16.82
C ALA A 22 -16.88 -6.41 16.48
N PHE A 23 -17.16 -5.52 17.44
CA PHE A 23 -17.06 -4.07 17.25
C PHE A 23 -15.59 -3.62 17.10
N PHE A 24 -14.66 -4.20 17.87
CA PHE A 24 -13.22 -3.95 17.70
C PHE A 24 -12.66 -4.60 16.43
N ALA A 25 -13.11 -5.79 16.05
CA ALA A 25 -12.73 -6.44 14.79
C ALA A 25 -13.27 -5.67 13.57
N HIS A 26 -14.45 -5.05 13.67
CA HIS A 26 -15.00 -4.19 12.63
C HIS A 26 -14.23 -2.86 12.50
N GLN A 27 -13.79 -2.27 13.62
CA GLN A 27 -12.88 -1.10 13.58
C GLN A 27 -11.48 -1.45 13.07
N ALA A 28 -10.99 -2.67 13.28
CA ALA A 28 -9.70 -3.12 12.75
C ALA A 28 -9.68 -3.30 11.22
N ASN A 29 -10.84 -3.26 10.55
CA ASN A 29 -10.96 -3.43 9.10
C ASN A 29 -11.56 -2.20 8.40
N ALA A 30 -11.71 -1.08 9.12
CA ALA A 30 -12.00 0.20 8.51
C ALA A 30 -10.65 0.75 8.01
N GLY A 31 -10.50 0.90 6.69
CA GLY A 31 -9.31 1.49 6.08
C GLY A 31 -8.99 2.88 6.64
N PRO A 32 -7.84 3.48 6.27
CA PRO A 32 -7.38 4.73 6.87
C PRO A 32 -8.46 5.81 6.77
N ASP A 33 -8.68 6.54 7.87
CA ASP A 33 -9.60 7.66 7.90
C ASP A 33 -8.98 8.86 7.15
N ILE A 34 -9.34 8.94 5.86
CA ILE A 34 -8.91 9.97 4.91
C ILE A 34 -10.11 10.57 4.18
N THR A 35 -9.88 11.74 3.57
CA THR A 35 -10.92 12.45 2.82
C THR A 35 -11.32 11.71 1.54
N ARG A 36 -12.44 12.09 0.94
CA ARG A 36 -12.85 11.57 -0.37
C ARG A 36 -11.82 11.90 -1.46
N GLU A 37 -11.28 13.12 -1.42
CA GLU A 37 -10.25 13.59 -2.35
C GLU A 37 -8.97 12.76 -2.24
N ASP A 38 -8.51 12.45 -1.02
CA ASP A 38 -7.35 11.58 -0.81
C ASP A 38 -7.58 10.17 -1.38
N ARG A 39 -8.79 9.60 -1.20
CA ARG A 39 -9.15 8.30 -1.80
C ARG A 39 -9.15 8.35 -3.32
N GLU A 40 -9.73 9.38 -3.91
CA GLU A 40 -9.75 9.58 -5.36
C GLU A 40 -8.31 9.68 -5.91
N LYS A 41 -7.45 10.44 -5.23
CA LYS A 41 -6.03 10.57 -5.58
C LYS A 41 -5.29 9.23 -5.47
N LEU A 42 -5.50 8.45 -4.41
CA LEU A 42 -4.89 7.12 -4.28
C LEU A 42 -5.31 6.17 -5.40
N SER A 43 -6.60 6.17 -5.73
CA SER A 43 -7.13 5.36 -6.82
C SER A 43 -6.53 5.74 -8.18
N ALA A 44 -6.35 7.05 -8.42
CA ALA A 44 -5.70 7.54 -9.64
C ALA A 44 -4.22 7.11 -9.71
N ILE A 45 -3.49 7.23 -8.60
CA ILE A 45 -2.09 6.78 -8.50
C ILE A 45 -1.96 5.29 -8.82
N ALA A 46 -2.75 4.44 -8.14
CA ALA A 46 -2.70 2.99 -8.36
C ALA A 46 -3.10 2.61 -9.79
N SER A 47 -4.07 3.33 -10.38
CA SER A 47 -4.50 3.09 -11.76
C SER A 47 -3.43 3.47 -12.79
N GLU A 48 -2.73 4.58 -12.58
CA GLU A 48 -1.62 5.01 -13.44
C GLU A 48 -0.47 4.01 -13.38
N GLU A 49 -0.09 3.58 -12.18
CA GLU A 49 0.96 2.58 -11.96
C GLU A 49 0.58 1.23 -12.59
N PHE A 50 -0.66 0.76 -12.39
CA PHE A 50 -1.18 -0.44 -13.02
C PHE A 50 -1.04 -0.43 -14.54
N LEU A 51 -1.42 0.68 -15.19
CA LEU A 51 -1.32 0.79 -16.64
C LEU A 51 0.14 0.81 -17.09
N SER A 52 1.01 1.54 -16.38
CA SER A 52 2.43 1.62 -16.69
C SER A 52 3.12 0.25 -16.64
N VAL A 53 2.92 -0.51 -15.56
CA VAL A 53 3.52 -1.85 -15.41
C VAL A 53 2.94 -2.82 -16.43
N LYS A 54 1.62 -2.76 -16.68
CA LYS A 54 0.97 -3.58 -17.68
C LYS A 54 1.50 -3.31 -19.09
N ASP A 55 1.64 -2.05 -19.46
CA ASP A 55 2.14 -1.66 -20.78
C ASP A 55 3.61 -2.08 -20.95
N PHE A 56 4.42 -1.94 -19.91
CA PHE A 56 5.79 -2.46 -19.89
C PHE A 56 5.82 -3.97 -20.14
N LEU A 57 5.07 -4.76 -19.36
CA LEU A 57 5.00 -6.22 -19.51
C LEU A 57 4.47 -6.66 -20.89
N ASN A 58 3.55 -5.91 -21.50
CA ASN A 58 3.08 -6.20 -22.86
C ASN A 58 4.09 -5.82 -23.95
N SER A 59 5.04 -4.94 -23.65
CA SER A 59 6.03 -4.45 -24.60
C SER A 59 7.28 -5.34 -24.68
N ILE A 60 7.52 -6.13 -23.64
CA ILE A 60 8.64 -7.07 -23.57
C ILE A 60 8.23 -8.45 -24.10
N ASP A 61 9.18 -9.15 -24.71
CA ASP A 61 9.05 -10.59 -24.95
C ASP A 61 9.33 -11.32 -23.63
N GLU A 62 8.56 -12.35 -23.28
CA GLU A 62 8.69 -13.06 -22.00
C GLU A 62 10.09 -13.69 -21.84
N ASP A 63 10.69 -14.10 -22.96
CA ASP A 63 12.05 -14.66 -23.01
C ASP A 63 13.16 -13.58 -23.00
N ALA A 64 12.81 -12.28 -23.01
CA ALA A 64 13.78 -11.18 -23.11
C ALA A 64 14.34 -10.72 -21.76
N LEU A 65 13.64 -10.95 -20.65
CA LEU A 65 14.11 -10.60 -19.32
C LEU A 65 14.81 -11.78 -18.63
N PRO A 66 15.87 -11.54 -17.85
CA PRO A 66 16.34 -12.54 -16.90
C PRO A 66 15.17 -12.96 -16.00
N ARG A 67 15.12 -14.25 -15.68
CA ARG A 67 13.97 -14.85 -14.99
C ARG A 67 13.55 -14.08 -13.73
N GLY A 68 14.50 -13.62 -12.93
CA GLY A 68 14.19 -12.88 -11.70
C GLY A 68 13.60 -11.49 -11.95
N ASP A 69 14.03 -10.78 -12.99
CA ASP A 69 13.44 -9.50 -13.38
C ASP A 69 11.99 -9.69 -13.87
N TYR A 70 11.73 -10.75 -14.64
CA TYR A 70 10.34 -11.09 -15.01
C TYR A 70 9.49 -11.42 -13.78
N GLU A 71 9.99 -12.26 -12.88
CA GLU A 71 9.29 -12.63 -11.64
C GLU A 71 8.97 -11.39 -10.77
N PHE A 72 9.88 -10.41 -10.72
CA PHE A 72 9.63 -9.12 -10.07
C PHE A 72 8.40 -8.41 -10.65
N TYR A 73 8.36 -8.17 -11.97
CA TYR A 73 7.26 -7.45 -12.60
C TYR A 73 5.95 -8.24 -12.58
N ASP A 74 5.99 -9.56 -12.72
CA ASP A 74 4.80 -10.42 -12.62
C ASP A 74 4.18 -10.36 -11.22
N PHE A 75 4.99 -10.47 -10.16
CA PHE A 75 4.49 -10.33 -8.80
C PHE A 75 4.00 -8.91 -8.50
N TRP A 76 4.71 -7.88 -8.97
CA TRP A 76 4.27 -6.50 -8.81
C TRP A 76 2.92 -6.27 -9.50
N MET A 77 2.75 -6.79 -10.73
CA MET A 77 1.50 -6.70 -11.48
C MET A 77 0.34 -7.39 -10.76
N LYS A 78 0.55 -8.59 -10.21
CA LYS A 78 -0.46 -9.31 -9.41
C LYS A 78 -0.86 -8.54 -8.14
N GLY A 79 0.08 -7.84 -7.50
CA GLY A 79 -0.22 -6.97 -6.38
C GLY A 79 -1.13 -5.79 -6.79
N LEU A 80 -0.81 -5.13 -7.91
CA LEU A 80 -1.60 -4.03 -8.46
C LEU A 80 -3.01 -4.48 -8.87
N GLU A 81 -3.16 -5.69 -9.40
CA GLU A 81 -4.47 -6.30 -9.67
C GLU A 81 -5.31 -6.46 -8.39
N LYS A 82 -4.69 -6.93 -7.30
CA LYS A 82 -5.38 -7.08 -6.01
C LYS A 82 -5.77 -5.73 -5.41
N GLU A 83 -4.93 -4.71 -5.52
CA GLU A 83 -5.32 -3.34 -5.12
C GLU A 83 -6.51 -2.81 -5.92
N LYS A 84 -6.54 -3.06 -7.23
CA LYS A 84 -7.67 -2.68 -8.09
C LYS A 84 -8.97 -3.39 -7.73
N GLU A 85 -8.87 -4.63 -7.23
CA GLU A 85 -9.99 -5.37 -6.62
C GLU A 85 -10.40 -4.83 -5.23
N GLY A 86 -9.68 -3.85 -4.68
CA GLY A 86 -9.87 -3.33 -3.32
C GLY A 86 -9.29 -4.23 -2.23
N LYS A 87 -8.45 -5.22 -2.59
CA LYS A 87 -7.87 -6.23 -1.70
C LYS A 87 -6.42 -5.87 -1.35
N SER A 88 -6.22 -4.72 -0.72
CA SER A 88 -4.87 -4.23 -0.36
C SER A 88 -4.11 -5.21 0.55
N ALA A 89 -4.79 -5.95 1.43
CA ALA A 89 -4.15 -6.95 2.27
C ALA A 89 -3.56 -8.12 1.45
N ASP A 90 -4.27 -8.57 0.41
CA ASP A 90 -3.76 -9.62 -0.48
C ASP A 90 -2.62 -9.11 -1.36
N ALA A 91 -2.66 -7.81 -1.74
CA ALA A 91 -1.64 -7.18 -2.56
C ALA A 91 -0.26 -7.16 -1.87
N ILE A 92 -0.23 -6.95 -0.55
CA ILE A 92 1.02 -6.94 0.26
C ILE A 92 1.86 -8.20 -0.01
N ALA A 93 1.23 -9.38 0.03
CA ALA A 93 1.93 -10.65 -0.15
C ALA A 93 2.55 -10.80 -1.56
N PHE A 94 2.00 -10.12 -2.57
CA PHE A 94 2.57 -10.11 -3.92
C PHE A 94 3.72 -9.11 -4.04
N TYR A 95 3.60 -7.92 -3.46
CA TYR A 95 4.70 -6.95 -3.47
C TYR A 95 5.92 -7.44 -2.68
N GLU A 96 5.70 -8.13 -1.55
CA GLU A 96 6.79 -8.76 -0.79
C GLU A 96 7.50 -9.84 -1.61
N LYS A 97 6.78 -10.59 -2.46
CA LYS A 97 7.39 -11.56 -3.38
C LYS A 97 8.16 -10.87 -4.50
N ALA A 98 7.64 -9.78 -5.04
CA ALA A 98 8.35 -8.98 -6.04
C ALA A 98 9.70 -8.53 -5.49
N LEU A 99 9.71 -7.91 -4.30
CA LEU A 99 10.93 -7.42 -3.65
C LEU A 99 11.89 -8.52 -3.18
N ALA A 100 11.46 -9.78 -3.16
CA ALA A 100 12.29 -10.94 -2.85
C ALA A 100 12.82 -11.65 -4.10
N ALA A 101 12.46 -11.20 -5.31
CA ALA A 101 12.95 -11.78 -6.56
C ALA A 101 14.46 -11.51 -6.73
N ASP A 102 15.15 -12.46 -7.37
CA ASP A 102 16.58 -12.37 -7.67
C ASP A 102 16.81 -11.54 -8.94
N VAL A 103 16.74 -10.22 -8.79
CA VAL A 103 16.75 -9.24 -9.88
C VAL A 103 18.16 -8.86 -10.30
N PHE A 104 18.36 -8.67 -11.61
CA PHE A 104 19.64 -8.24 -12.17
C PHE A 104 19.66 -6.73 -12.46
N GLU A 105 18.49 -6.11 -12.67
CA GLU A 105 18.36 -4.71 -13.04
C GLU A 105 18.43 -3.73 -11.86
N MET A 106 19.09 -2.59 -12.11
CA MET A 106 19.15 -1.44 -11.21
C MET A 106 17.87 -0.61 -11.38
N SER A 107 16.77 -0.96 -10.68
CA SER A 107 15.57 -0.10 -10.44
C SER A 107 14.39 -0.84 -9.77
N THR A 108 14.56 -2.02 -9.21
CA THR A 108 13.45 -2.88 -8.72
C THR A 108 12.89 -2.48 -7.35
N TYR A 109 13.14 -1.26 -6.90
CA TYR A 109 12.58 -0.74 -5.65
C TYR A 109 11.20 -0.09 -5.84
N ASP A 110 10.68 0.05 -7.07
CA ASP A 110 9.35 0.64 -7.31
C ASP A 110 8.22 -0.07 -6.56
N ALA A 111 8.31 -1.40 -6.41
CA ALA A 111 7.34 -2.17 -5.65
C ALA A 111 7.28 -1.77 -4.15
N LEU A 112 8.31 -1.11 -3.60
CA LEU A 112 8.26 -0.53 -2.24
C LEU A 112 7.23 0.60 -2.13
N PHE A 113 7.04 1.39 -3.19
CA PHE A 113 6.01 2.43 -3.20
C PHE A 113 4.61 1.81 -3.10
N SER A 114 4.37 0.79 -3.93
CA SER A 114 3.15 -0.02 -3.92
C SER A 114 2.92 -0.70 -2.57
N LEU A 115 3.95 -1.33 -2.01
CA LEU A 115 3.89 -1.96 -0.68
C LEU A 115 3.56 -0.93 0.41
N GLY A 116 4.21 0.23 0.40
CA GLY A 116 3.96 1.31 1.34
C GLY A 116 2.52 1.84 1.26
N ARG A 117 1.99 1.98 0.05
CA ARG A 117 0.59 2.35 -0.17
C ARG A 117 -0.38 1.27 0.33
N ALA A 118 -0.10 0.00 0.08
CA ALA A 118 -0.93 -1.10 0.55
C ALA A 118 -0.96 -1.18 2.09
N TYR A 119 0.20 -1.06 2.75
CA TYR A 119 0.28 -0.96 4.20
C TYR A 119 -0.50 0.25 4.75
N PHE A 120 -0.48 1.38 4.06
CA PHE A 120 -1.28 2.53 4.45
C PHE A 120 -2.79 2.22 4.38
N LEU A 121 -3.24 1.58 3.29
CA LEU A 121 -4.63 1.19 3.07
C LEU A 121 -5.14 0.14 4.07
N THR A 122 -4.24 -0.71 4.60
CA THR A 122 -4.55 -1.68 5.67
C THR A 122 -4.38 -1.11 7.09
N GLY A 123 -3.97 0.15 7.21
CA GLY A 123 -3.78 0.83 8.51
C GLY A 123 -2.45 0.55 9.19
N GLU A 124 -1.54 -0.19 8.56
CA GLU A 124 -0.18 -0.50 9.04
C GLU A 124 0.79 0.67 8.79
N LYS A 125 0.48 1.82 9.40
CA LYS A 125 1.15 3.11 9.12
C LYS A 125 2.66 3.10 9.31
N GLU A 126 3.17 2.44 10.35
CA GLU A 126 4.61 2.37 10.62
C GLU A 126 5.35 1.63 9.51
N LYS A 127 4.78 0.50 9.04
CA LYS A 127 5.33 -0.24 7.91
C LYS A 127 5.23 0.55 6.61
N ALA A 128 4.10 1.23 6.41
CA ALA A 128 3.91 2.13 5.27
C ALA A 128 5.02 3.19 5.21
N VAL A 129 5.28 3.90 6.32
CA VAL A 129 6.35 4.90 6.39
C VAL A 129 7.71 4.29 6.10
N SER A 130 8.03 3.12 6.68
CA SER A 130 9.31 2.44 6.44
C SER A 130 9.52 2.13 4.95
N ALA A 131 8.55 1.47 4.31
CA ALA A 131 8.64 1.11 2.89
C ALA A 131 8.72 2.35 1.98
N LEU A 132 7.94 3.39 2.26
CA LEU A 132 7.95 4.63 1.48
C LEU A 132 9.27 5.41 1.64
N GLN A 133 9.88 5.39 2.83
CA GLN A 133 11.20 6.00 3.04
C GLN A 133 12.29 5.24 2.29
N GLU A 134 12.23 3.92 2.29
CA GLU A 134 13.16 3.09 1.54
C GLU A 134 13.02 3.30 0.02
N PHE A 135 11.78 3.37 -0.48
CA PHE A 135 11.51 3.77 -1.87
C PHE A 135 12.14 5.12 -2.20
N ILE A 136 11.88 6.17 -1.40
CA ILE A 136 12.41 7.52 -1.64
C ILE A 136 13.94 7.50 -1.66
N LYS A 137 14.57 6.80 -0.72
CA LYS A 137 16.02 6.71 -0.63
C LYS A 137 16.62 6.13 -1.91
N ASN A 138 16.16 4.97 -2.37
CA ASN A 138 16.67 4.33 -3.58
C ASN A 138 16.34 5.16 -4.84
N ALA A 139 15.13 5.72 -4.92
CA ALA A 139 14.72 6.59 -6.02
C ALA A 139 15.58 7.86 -6.13
N GLU A 140 15.96 8.47 -5.00
CA GLU A 140 16.86 9.61 -5.00
C GLU A 140 18.29 9.21 -5.35
N GLU A 141 18.79 8.09 -4.84
CA GLU A 141 20.12 7.56 -5.22
C GLU A 141 20.24 7.36 -6.74
N ASP A 142 19.22 6.76 -7.35
CA ASP A 142 19.12 6.56 -8.79
C ASP A 142 19.01 7.86 -9.59
N LEU A 143 18.18 8.79 -9.11
CA LEU A 143 17.98 10.09 -9.75
C LEU A 143 19.26 10.94 -9.78
N PHE A 144 20.13 10.77 -8.79
CA PHE A 144 21.40 11.49 -8.68
C PHE A 144 22.61 10.66 -9.11
N ALA A 145 22.41 9.43 -9.59
CA ALA A 145 23.48 8.56 -10.05
C ALA A 145 24.17 9.18 -11.29
N PRO A 146 25.48 9.52 -11.22
CA PRO A 146 26.19 10.08 -12.36
C PRO A 146 26.48 8.97 -13.39
N GLY A 147 26.08 9.15 -14.64
CA GLY A 147 26.47 8.21 -15.71
C GLY A 147 25.71 8.37 -17.02
N PRO A 148 26.15 7.66 -18.09
CA PRO A 148 25.49 7.64 -19.39
C PRO A 148 24.14 6.89 -19.37
N TRP A 149 23.83 6.22 -18.27
CA TRP A 149 22.59 5.47 -18.01
C TRP A 149 21.56 6.28 -17.21
N GLY A 150 21.78 7.59 -17.04
CA GLY A 150 20.83 8.46 -16.35
C GLY A 150 19.44 8.40 -16.99
N PHE A 151 18.41 8.57 -16.18
CA PHE A 151 17.02 8.59 -16.66
C PHE A 151 16.86 9.55 -17.84
N THR A 152 15.98 9.18 -18.78
CA THR A 152 15.47 10.17 -19.74
C THR A 152 14.79 11.31 -18.97
N PRO A 153 14.70 12.54 -19.54
CA PRO A 153 13.96 13.63 -18.88
C PRO A 153 12.51 13.27 -18.53
N GLU A 154 11.91 12.36 -19.30
CA GLU A 154 10.62 11.77 -19.02
C GLU A 154 10.65 10.87 -17.78
N GLY A 155 11.56 9.90 -17.76
CA GLY A 155 11.72 8.97 -16.63
C GLY A 155 12.05 9.70 -15.33
N GLU A 156 12.92 10.71 -15.37
CA GLU A 156 13.21 11.57 -14.23
C GLU A 156 11.94 12.30 -13.73
N ARG A 157 11.12 12.82 -14.65
CA ARG A 157 9.87 13.49 -14.27
C ARG A 157 8.90 12.52 -13.60
N ILE A 158 8.77 11.31 -14.13
CA ILE A 158 7.93 10.24 -13.56
C ILE A 158 8.44 9.86 -12.17
N LEU A 159 9.74 9.60 -12.01
CA LEU A 159 10.34 9.22 -10.72
C LEU A 159 10.18 10.32 -9.66
N ARG A 160 10.41 11.59 -10.03
CA ARG A 160 10.17 12.74 -9.15
C ARG A 160 8.70 12.84 -8.72
N LYS A 161 7.76 12.57 -9.63
CA LYS A 161 6.33 12.53 -9.32
C LYS A 161 6.02 11.42 -8.30
N SER A 162 6.55 10.21 -8.49
CA SER A 162 6.40 9.08 -7.56
C SER A 162 6.99 9.38 -6.18
N ILE A 163 8.18 10.00 -6.09
CA ILE A 163 8.75 10.50 -4.83
C ILE A 163 7.80 11.49 -4.15
N GLY A 164 7.20 12.40 -4.93
CA GLY A 164 6.18 13.33 -4.43
C GLY A 164 4.96 12.63 -3.84
N HIS A 165 4.47 11.57 -4.49
CA HIS A 165 3.38 10.75 -3.98
C HIS A 165 3.77 10.01 -2.69
N ALA A 166 4.97 9.44 -2.62
CA ALA A 166 5.47 8.76 -1.43
C ALA A 166 5.55 9.70 -0.23
N ARG A 167 6.10 10.91 -0.41
CA ARG A 167 6.16 11.95 0.62
C ARG A 167 4.76 12.37 1.09
N TRP A 168 3.82 12.50 0.17
CA TRP A 168 2.43 12.80 0.50
C TRP A 168 1.76 11.66 1.30
N LEU A 169 2.00 10.39 0.95
CA LEU A 169 1.50 9.26 1.74
C LEU A 169 2.09 9.24 3.15
N ILE A 170 3.38 9.54 3.31
CA ILE A 170 4.02 9.67 4.63
C ILE A 170 3.33 10.76 5.46
N THR A 171 2.93 11.89 4.86
CA THR A 171 2.22 12.95 5.60
C THR A 171 0.83 12.48 6.07
N LEU A 172 0.12 11.67 5.27
CA LEU A 172 -1.14 11.04 5.68
C LEU A 172 -0.95 9.99 6.78
N CYS A 173 0.16 9.26 6.78
CA CYS A 173 0.50 8.35 7.87
C CYS A 173 0.67 9.13 9.19
N ASN A 174 1.42 10.23 9.14
CA ASN A 174 1.80 11.01 10.31
C ASN A 174 0.69 11.94 10.84
N ASN A 175 -0.23 12.38 9.99
CA ASN A 175 -1.35 13.20 10.40
C ASN A 175 -2.52 12.33 10.85
N LYS A 176 -3.02 12.54 12.08
CA LYS A 176 -4.37 12.09 12.44
C LYS A 176 -5.37 12.96 11.67
N PRO A 177 -6.42 12.40 11.06
CA PRO A 177 -7.46 13.20 10.45
C PRO A 177 -8.03 14.18 11.48
N PHE A 178 -8.44 15.35 10.99
CA PHE A 178 -9.12 16.37 11.78
C PHE A 178 -10.44 15.77 12.29
N SER A 179 -10.41 15.14 13.48
CA SER A 179 -11.62 14.72 14.17
C SER A 179 -12.42 15.99 14.46
N GLY A 180 -13.47 16.23 13.69
CA GLY A 180 -14.26 17.46 13.70
C GLY A 180 -14.63 17.90 15.11
N GLY A 181 -13.88 18.87 15.64
CA GLY A 181 -14.31 19.66 16.77
C GLY A 181 -15.21 20.77 16.24
N LEU A 182 -16.53 20.54 16.21
CA LEU A 182 -17.49 21.64 16.28
C LEU A 182 -17.13 22.45 17.53
N LYS A 183 -16.44 23.59 17.36
CA LYS A 183 -16.58 24.69 18.31
C LYS A 183 -17.88 25.39 17.95
N LEU A 184 -18.99 24.91 18.52
CA LEU A 184 -20.16 25.74 18.72
C LEU A 184 -19.73 26.82 19.74
N ARG A 185 -19.57 28.04 19.26
CA ARG A 185 -19.67 29.26 20.08
C ARG A 185 -20.97 29.95 19.71
#